data_AF-A0A6I1QC46-F1
#
_entry.id   AF-A0A6I1QC46-F1
#
_cell.length_a   1.000
_cell.length_b   1.000
_cell.length_c   1.000
_cell.angle_alpha   90.00
_cell.angle_beta   90.00
_cell.angle_gamma   90.00
#
_symmetry.space_group_name_H-M   'P 1'
#
loop_
_entity.id
_entity.type
_entity.pdbx_description
1 polymer ?
#
loop_
_entity_poly.entity_id
_entity_poly.type
_entity_poly.pdbx_seq_one_letter_code
_entity_poly.pdbx_strand_id
1 'polypeptide(L)'
;MHTKNKIAAVVVSALVAGLAGCSTASSPDTASATPANQDPQLAAQYNLDVTKAPAENFDLSKFKLNLPMDDDKAERAGKVMEIYKSMLNNKEKPFSQAQWFYTDQTTGAMVFKAPNKAMTTPNSKNARSELRAMLSDDYSSPKNNFTVASTKDAEKYGAIGGHMSATLAVDWVSTSGNYKKGGAFATVIGQIHGSKNEPLKIVYRKLPEHEYGSVYWNYETNAKGDEYKFRHDISTDVFGQNGLRQGSAEPVDGIKLGDIFSYDVNVKGDIMHLTFTKNPGQPNQEVKEFDVNLAKGHLKGDKYDQGYANDWMYFKAGNYNQCNTGSAGCSNNGLEAGDYAQVSFYKLNLDQ
;
A
#
# COMPACT_ATOMS: atom_id res chain seq x y z
N MET A 1 -44.63 -64.28 -34.06
CA MET A 1 -44.37 -63.91 -32.65
C MET A 1 -43.98 -62.44 -32.65
N HIS A 2 -44.64 -61.46 -32.05
CA HIS A 2 -45.82 -61.35 -31.19
C HIS A 2 -46.43 -59.94 -31.43
N THR A 3 -47.76 -59.89 -31.53
CA THR A 3 -48.72 -58.82 -31.07
C THR A 3 -48.31 -57.34 -31.19
N LYS A 4 -49.01 -56.54 -32.03
CA LYS A 4 -50.26 -55.76 -31.75
C LYS A 4 -50.03 -54.70 -30.65
N ASN A 5 -50.36 -53.42 -30.78
CA ASN A 5 -51.60 -52.77 -31.23
C ASN A 5 -51.41 -51.22 -31.14
N LYS A 6 -51.93 -50.40 -32.07
CA LYS A 6 -53.05 -49.42 -31.92
C LYS A 6 -52.77 -48.23 -30.97
N ILE A 7 -53.17 -46.96 -31.15
CA ILE A 7 -54.19 -46.21 -31.91
C ILE A 7 -53.82 -44.72 -31.68
N ALA A 8 -53.64 -43.89 -32.71
CA ALA A 8 -54.51 -42.80 -33.18
C ALA A 8 -54.90 -41.64 -32.22
N ALA A 9 -54.62 -40.43 -32.72
CA ALA A 9 -55.33 -39.14 -32.63
C ALA A 9 -55.31 -38.34 -31.31
N VAL A 10 -54.94 -37.05 -31.41
CA VAL A 10 -55.85 -35.89 -31.38
C VAL A 10 -55.05 -34.60 -31.60
N VAL A 11 -55.58 -33.72 -32.45
CA VAL A 11 -55.14 -32.35 -32.71
C VAL A 11 -55.69 -31.42 -31.62
N VAL A 12 -54.87 -30.54 -31.04
CA VAL A 12 -55.34 -29.27 -30.45
C VAL A 12 -54.29 -28.18 -30.69
N SER A 13 -54.66 -27.17 -31.48
CA SER A 13 -54.01 -25.87 -31.52
C SER A 13 -54.53 -25.03 -30.35
N ALA A 14 -53.63 -24.39 -29.59
CA ALA A 14 -54.00 -23.35 -28.63
C ALA A 14 -52.97 -22.20 -28.67
N LEU A 15 -53.46 -21.00 -28.98
CA LEU A 15 -52.80 -19.73 -28.65
C LEU A 15 -52.75 -19.57 -27.13
N VAL A 16 -51.59 -19.22 -26.57
CA VAL A 16 -51.51 -18.51 -25.28
C VAL A 16 -50.40 -17.46 -25.34
N ALA A 17 -50.76 -16.23 -24.99
CA ALA A 17 -49.87 -15.09 -24.82
C ALA A 17 -48.85 -15.34 -23.70
N GLY A 18 -47.58 -15.01 -23.95
CA GLY A 18 -46.50 -15.06 -22.96
C GLY A 18 -45.86 -13.69 -22.81
N LEU A 19 -45.95 -13.15 -21.59
CA LEU A 19 -45.57 -11.80 -21.18
C LEU A 19 -44.12 -11.42 -21.51
N ALA A 20 -43.94 -10.13 -21.82
CA ALA A 20 -42.68 -9.42 -21.72
C ALA A 20 -42.09 -9.56 -20.30
N GLY A 21 -41.03 -10.35 -20.18
CA GLY A 21 -40.17 -10.38 -19.01
C GLY A 21 -38.95 -9.51 -19.28
N CYS A 22 -38.98 -8.26 -18.79
CA CYS A 22 -37.79 -7.42 -18.67
C CYS A 22 -36.70 -8.22 -17.93
N SER A 23 -35.66 -8.60 -18.65
CA SER A 23 -34.41 -9.03 -18.01
C SER A 23 -33.72 -7.76 -17.53
N THR A 24 -34.01 -7.37 -16.29
CA THR A 24 -33.21 -6.36 -15.60
C THR A 24 -31.83 -6.96 -15.39
N ALA A 25 -30.89 -6.55 -16.24
CA ALA A 25 -29.48 -6.66 -15.94
C ALA A 25 -29.27 -6.04 -14.55
N SER A 26 -28.87 -6.87 -13.59
CA SER A 26 -28.41 -6.40 -12.29
C SER A 26 -27.20 -5.50 -12.55
N SER A 27 -27.37 -4.21 -12.29
CA SER A 27 -26.29 -3.23 -12.19
C SER A 27 -25.18 -3.78 -11.28
N PRO A 28 -23.90 -3.49 -11.55
CA PRO A 28 -22.85 -3.82 -10.60
C PRO A 28 -23.13 -3.06 -9.32
N ASP A 29 -23.26 -3.78 -8.20
CA ASP A 29 -23.38 -3.18 -6.87
C ASP A 29 -22.26 -2.15 -6.68
N THR A 30 -22.67 -0.94 -6.32
CA THR A 30 -21.77 0.15 -5.92
C THR A 30 -20.99 -0.31 -4.70
N ALA A 31 -19.76 -0.76 -4.91
CA ALA A 31 -18.86 -1.22 -3.86
C ALA A 31 -18.34 -0.03 -3.04
N SER A 32 -19.13 0.42 -2.06
CA SER A 32 -18.55 1.03 -0.86
C SER A 32 -17.80 -0.06 -0.10
N ALA A 33 -16.47 -0.09 -0.20
CA ALA A 33 -15.70 -1.04 0.60
C ALA A 33 -15.83 -0.69 2.09
N THR A 34 -16.62 -1.47 2.81
CA THR A 34 -16.46 -1.69 4.25
C THR A 34 -15.01 -2.16 4.50
N PRO A 35 -14.34 -1.79 5.60
CA PRO A 35 -13.00 -2.31 5.85
C PRO A 35 -13.05 -3.84 5.85
N ALA A 36 -12.11 -4.48 5.16
CA ALA A 36 -12.22 -5.91 4.84
C ALA A 36 -12.12 -6.80 6.09
N ASN A 37 -11.56 -6.30 7.18
CA ASN A 37 -11.50 -6.99 8.47
C ASN A 37 -12.16 -6.13 9.58
N GLN A 38 -13.22 -6.66 10.18
CA GLN A 38 -14.05 -6.00 11.19
C GLN A 38 -14.16 -6.83 12.47
N ASP A 39 -13.16 -7.68 12.75
CA ASP A 39 -13.13 -8.46 13.98
C ASP A 39 -12.81 -7.54 15.18
N PRO A 40 -13.78 -7.31 16.11
CA PRO A 40 -13.55 -6.46 17.27
C PRO A 40 -12.50 -7.04 18.24
N GLN A 41 -12.16 -8.33 18.15
CA GLN A 41 -11.10 -8.92 18.97
C GLN A 41 -9.72 -8.37 18.63
N LEU A 42 -9.54 -7.80 17.42
CA LEU A 42 -8.27 -7.20 17.00
C LEU A 42 -7.86 -6.02 17.88
N ALA A 43 -8.82 -5.21 18.34
CA ALA A 43 -8.52 -4.10 19.25
C ALA A 43 -7.85 -4.60 20.53
N ALA A 44 -8.39 -5.65 21.13
CA ALA A 44 -7.81 -6.28 22.32
C ALA A 44 -6.49 -7.00 22.01
N GLN A 45 -6.42 -7.75 20.91
CA GLN A 45 -5.22 -8.49 20.48
C GLN A 45 -4.02 -7.57 20.27
N TYR A 46 -4.24 -6.38 19.72
CA TYR A 46 -3.20 -5.41 19.40
C TYR A 46 -3.08 -4.28 20.43
N ASN A 47 -3.86 -4.32 21.51
CA ASN A 47 -3.90 -3.30 22.57
C ASN A 47 -4.18 -1.89 22.03
N LEU A 48 -5.22 -1.77 21.21
CA LEU A 48 -5.68 -0.52 20.58
C LEU A 48 -6.99 -0.05 21.22
N ASP A 49 -7.12 1.26 21.43
CA ASP A 49 -8.36 1.88 21.91
C ASP A 49 -9.11 2.51 20.73
N VAL A 50 -10.31 1.98 20.44
CA VAL A 50 -11.17 2.41 19.31
C VAL A 50 -11.67 3.84 19.44
N THR A 51 -11.60 4.44 20.63
CA THR A 51 -12.07 5.81 20.91
C THR A 51 -10.97 6.86 20.77
N LYS A 52 -9.73 6.42 20.57
CA LYS A 52 -8.52 7.24 20.58
C LYS A 52 -8.08 7.60 19.17
N ALA A 53 -7.49 8.77 18.99
CA ALA A 53 -6.90 9.15 17.71
C ALA A 53 -5.65 8.29 17.41
N PRO A 54 -5.19 8.21 16.15
CA PRO A 54 -4.06 7.35 15.80
C PRO A 54 -2.79 7.59 16.63
N ALA A 55 -2.39 8.84 16.86
CA ALA A 55 -1.18 9.16 17.65
C ALA A 55 -1.30 8.86 19.15
N GLU A 56 -2.49 8.50 19.65
CA GLU A 56 -2.69 8.04 21.02
C GLU A 56 -2.52 6.51 21.14
N ASN A 57 -2.75 5.77 20.04
CA ASN A 57 -2.53 4.32 19.96
C ASN A 57 -1.12 3.94 19.46
N PHE A 58 -0.48 4.83 18.69
CA PHE A 58 0.80 4.59 18.04
C PHE A 58 1.80 5.70 18.39
N ASP A 59 3.08 5.34 18.58
CA ASP A 59 4.13 6.36 18.70
C ASP A 59 4.43 6.95 17.31
N LEU A 60 3.82 8.12 17.06
CA LEU A 60 4.04 8.88 15.82
C LEU A 60 5.01 10.05 16.03
N SER A 61 5.72 10.10 17.16
CA SER A 61 6.53 11.26 17.59
C SER A 61 7.66 11.61 16.63
N LYS A 62 8.08 10.66 15.79
CA LYS A 62 9.09 10.81 14.74
C LYS A 62 8.50 10.85 13.34
N PHE A 63 7.22 11.23 13.16
CA PHE A 63 6.61 11.27 11.83
C PHE A 63 5.93 12.61 11.53
N LYS A 64 5.94 12.97 10.24
CA LYS A 64 4.94 13.86 9.65
C LYS A 64 4.00 13.04 8.77
N LEU A 65 2.84 13.58 8.44
CA LEU A 65 1.85 12.94 7.58
C LEU A 65 1.55 13.80 6.35
N ASN A 66 1.49 13.18 5.18
CA ASN A 66 0.87 13.77 3.99
C ASN A 66 -0.54 13.23 3.82
N LEU A 67 -1.50 14.10 3.50
CA LEU A 67 -2.88 13.71 3.19
C LEU A 67 -3.22 14.00 1.72
N PRO A 68 -4.10 13.22 1.09
CA PRO A 68 -4.44 13.35 -0.33
C PRO A 68 -5.48 14.46 -0.54
N MET A 69 -5.15 15.68 -0.14
CA MET A 69 -5.98 16.87 -0.30
C MET A 69 -5.10 18.13 -0.36
N ASP A 70 -5.69 19.23 -0.81
CA ASP A 70 -5.08 20.55 -0.76
C ASP A 70 -4.79 20.99 0.69
N ASP A 71 -3.65 21.66 0.87
CA ASP A 71 -3.31 22.35 2.11
C ASP A 71 -4.27 23.53 2.33
N ASP A 72 -4.77 23.69 3.55
CA ASP A 72 -5.76 24.70 3.90
C ASP A 72 -5.12 26.05 4.27
N LYS A 73 -3.80 26.11 4.43
CA LYS A 73 -3.06 27.33 4.76
C LYS A 73 -2.82 28.16 3.51
N ALA A 74 -3.13 29.45 3.58
CA ALA A 74 -3.01 30.37 2.46
C ALA A 74 -1.58 30.41 1.86
N GLU A 75 -0.54 30.37 2.70
CA GLU A 75 0.87 30.35 2.28
C GLU A 75 1.31 29.01 1.65
N ARG A 76 0.45 27.98 1.73
CA ARG A 76 0.64 26.66 1.11
C ARG A 76 -0.41 26.35 0.06
N ALA A 77 -1.17 27.34 -0.42
CA ALA A 77 -2.15 27.17 -1.48
C ALA A 77 -1.55 26.42 -2.69
N GLY A 78 -2.28 25.43 -3.19
CA GLY A 78 -1.86 24.57 -4.32
C GLY A 78 -0.79 23.53 -3.96
N LYS A 79 -0.52 23.30 -2.67
CA LYS A 79 0.35 22.21 -2.19
C LYS A 79 -0.47 21.12 -1.53
N VAL A 80 0.12 19.93 -1.43
CA VAL A 80 -0.45 18.83 -0.64
C VAL A 80 -0.47 19.19 0.85
N MET A 81 -1.54 18.79 1.52
CA MET A 81 -1.71 18.91 2.96
C MET A 81 -0.59 18.17 3.71
N GLU A 82 0.09 18.90 4.59
CA GLU A 82 1.09 18.33 5.50
C GLU A 82 0.73 18.57 6.96
N ILE A 83 0.62 17.49 7.71
CA ILE A 83 0.47 17.51 9.16
C ILE A 83 1.86 17.32 9.75
N TYR A 84 2.43 18.40 10.26
CA TYR A 84 3.76 18.40 10.86
C TYR A 84 3.79 17.57 12.15
N LYS A 85 4.99 17.14 12.54
CA LYS A 85 5.25 16.30 13.71
C LYS A 85 4.55 16.77 15.00
N SER A 86 4.62 18.07 15.29
CA SER A 86 3.98 18.67 16.46
C SER A 86 2.45 18.70 16.40
N MET A 87 1.86 18.76 15.20
CA MET A 87 0.42 18.72 14.99
C MET A 87 -0.10 17.29 15.08
N LEU A 88 0.60 16.35 14.43
CA LEU A 88 0.24 14.93 14.43
C LEU A 88 0.25 14.34 15.84
N ASN A 89 1.19 14.77 16.68
CA ASN A 89 1.37 14.28 18.05
C ASN A 89 0.83 15.23 19.13
N ASN A 90 -0.06 16.14 18.77
CA ASN A 90 -0.64 17.06 19.74
C ASN A 90 -1.60 16.31 20.68
N LYS A 91 -1.24 16.20 21.96
CA LYS A 91 -2.05 15.48 22.97
C LYS A 91 -3.33 16.23 23.38
N GLU A 92 -3.36 17.56 23.26
CA GLU A 92 -4.52 18.38 23.59
C GLU A 92 -5.54 18.40 22.45
N LYS A 93 -5.06 18.27 21.22
CA LYS A 93 -5.87 18.18 19.99
C LYS A 93 -5.39 17.00 19.14
N PRO A 94 -5.67 15.75 19.57
CA PRO A 94 -5.23 14.56 18.87
C PRO A 94 -5.70 14.58 17.42
N PHE A 95 -4.76 14.44 16.49
CA PHE A 95 -5.05 14.60 15.07
C PHE A 95 -5.76 13.37 14.51
N SER A 96 -6.86 13.61 13.79
CA SER A 96 -7.57 12.63 12.97
C SER A 96 -8.23 13.38 11.81
N GLN A 97 -8.34 12.71 10.66
CA GLN A 97 -9.04 13.19 9.48
C GLN A 97 -9.93 12.05 8.97
N ALA A 98 -11.24 12.24 9.10
CA ALA A 98 -12.25 11.18 8.97
C ALA A 98 -12.25 10.43 7.62
N GLN A 99 -11.73 11.02 6.55
CA GLN A 99 -11.74 10.43 5.22
C GLN A 99 -10.40 9.76 4.86
N TRP A 100 -9.28 10.26 5.39
CA TRP A 100 -7.94 9.95 4.89
C TRP A 100 -7.00 9.34 5.93
N PHE A 101 -7.19 9.66 7.22
CA PHE A 101 -6.33 9.19 8.30
C PHE A 101 -7.06 9.17 9.64
N TYR A 102 -7.48 8.00 10.11
CA TYR A 102 -8.34 7.89 11.29
C TYR A 102 -8.16 6.55 12.01
N THR A 103 -8.72 6.45 13.21
CA THR A 103 -8.83 5.18 13.94
C THR A 103 -10.11 4.47 13.54
N ASP A 104 -10.00 3.21 13.12
CA ASP A 104 -11.16 2.36 12.88
C ASP A 104 -11.91 2.09 14.19
N GLN A 105 -13.22 2.36 14.20
CA GLN A 105 -14.05 2.32 15.42
C GLN A 105 -14.38 0.91 15.91
N THR A 106 -14.04 -0.13 15.14
CA THR A 106 -14.26 -1.52 15.52
C THR A 106 -12.98 -2.20 15.97
N THR A 107 -11.89 -1.97 15.25
CA THR A 107 -10.62 -2.69 15.42
C THR A 107 -9.53 -1.85 16.09
N GLY A 108 -9.70 -0.52 16.15
CA GLY A 108 -8.70 0.41 16.68
C GLY A 108 -7.52 0.66 15.74
N ALA A 109 -7.54 0.07 14.54
CA ALA A 109 -6.46 0.21 13.56
C ALA A 109 -6.28 1.66 13.10
N MET A 110 -5.03 2.06 12.84
CA MET A 110 -4.70 3.31 12.19
C MET A 110 -4.89 3.15 10.67
N VAL A 111 -5.91 3.79 10.13
CA VAL A 111 -6.34 3.66 8.73
C VAL A 111 -5.73 4.77 7.86
N PHE A 112 -5.20 4.39 6.70
CA PHE A 112 -4.72 5.29 5.66
C PHE A 112 -5.50 5.08 4.37
N LYS A 113 -6.18 6.11 3.88
CA LYS A 113 -6.97 6.05 2.64
C LYS A 113 -6.50 7.09 1.62
N ALA A 114 -6.40 6.70 0.36
CA ALA A 114 -5.96 7.58 -0.72
C ALA A 114 -6.73 7.31 -2.03
N PRO A 115 -7.36 8.33 -2.65
CA PRO A 115 -8.07 8.19 -3.91
C PRO A 115 -7.09 8.01 -5.08
N ASN A 116 -7.58 7.63 -6.25
CA ASN A 116 -6.76 7.52 -7.46
C ASN A 116 -6.23 8.87 -7.96
N LYS A 117 -6.90 9.98 -7.61
CA LYS A 117 -6.46 11.34 -7.93
C LYS A 117 -6.71 12.29 -6.77
N ALA A 118 -5.68 13.02 -6.40
CA ALA A 118 -5.72 14.12 -5.45
C ALA A 118 -4.55 15.07 -5.72
N MET A 119 -4.43 16.12 -4.91
CA MET A 119 -3.21 16.92 -4.83
C MET A 119 -2.01 16.03 -4.46
N THR A 120 -0.88 16.20 -5.14
CA THR A 120 0.33 15.38 -4.94
C THR A 120 1.55 16.24 -4.65
N THR A 121 2.60 15.61 -4.11
CA THR A 121 3.92 16.24 -3.96
C THR A 121 4.56 16.51 -5.33
N PRO A 122 5.42 17.54 -5.50
CA PRO A 122 5.94 17.98 -6.81
C PRO A 122 6.53 16.89 -7.72
N ASN A 123 7.16 15.86 -7.16
CA ASN A 123 7.84 14.80 -7.92
C ASN A 123 7.03 13.50 -8.04
N SER A 124 5.76 13.50 -7.63
CA SER A 124 4.89 12.32 -7.70
C SER A 124 3.59 12.64 -8.42
N LYS A 125 3.05 11.65 -9.12
CA LYS A 125 1.72 11.69 -9.76
C LYS A 125 0.69 10.87 -8.98
N ASN A 126 1.08 10.34 -7.82
CA ASN A 126 0.33 9.40 -7.02
C ASN A 126 -0.10 10.05 -5.71
N ALA A 127 -1.38 9.93 -5.38
CA ALA A 127 -1.94 10.39 -4.11
C ALA A 127 -1.46 9.50 -2.96
N ARG A 128 -1.41 10.07 -1.75
CA ARG A 128 -0.99 9.35 -0.55
C ARG A 128 -1.66 9.86 0.71
N SER A 129 -1.96 8.92 1.61
CA SER A 129 -2.08 9.18 3.04
C SER A 129 -0.94 8.40 3.68
N GLU A 130 0.15 9.08 4.02
CA GLU A 130 1.42 8.40 4.29
C GLU A 130 2.33 9.18 5.23
N LEU A 131 2.91 8.45 6.18
CA LEU A 131 3.88 8.95 7.13
C LEU A 131 5.27 9.06 6.49
N ARG A 132 6.02 10.08 6.91
CA ARG A 132 7.45 10.25 6.62
C ARG A 132 8.21 10.43 7.91
N ALA A 133 9.24 9.61 8.14
CA ALA A 133 10.09 9.70 9.33
C ALA A 133 10.83 11.05 9.39
N MET A 134 10.88 11.62 10.59
CA MET A 134 11.35 12.97 10.95
C MET A 134 12.26 12.86 12.18
N LEU A 135 13.54 12.52 12.01
CA LEU A 135 14.46 12.36 13.14
C LEU A 135 14.87 13.71 13.79
N SER A 136 14.59 14.83 13.11
CA SER A 136 14.85 16.18 13.60
C SER A 136 13.63 17.09 13.41
N ASP A 137 13.56 18.15 14.22
CA ASP A 137 12.57 19.23 14.03
C ASP A 137 12.95 20.17 12.87
N ASP A 138 14.24 20.25 12.55
CA ASP A 138 14.70 20.98 11.37
C ASP A 138 14.63 20.07 10.14
N TYR A 139 13.71 20.40 9.24
CA TYR A 139 13.49 19.65 8.00
C TYR A 139 14.78 19.55 7.15
N SER A 140 15.57 20.63 7.14
CA SER A 140 16.75 20.79 6.28
C SER A 140 18.02 20.19 6.88
N SER A 141 18.00 19.86 8.18
CA SER A 141 19.15 19.28 8.87
C SER A 141 19.45 17.86 8.36
N PRO A 142 20.73 17.51 8.13
CA PRO A 142 21.14 16.12 7.90
C PRO A 142 20.67 15.18 9.02
N LYS A 143 20.57 15.69 10.26
CA LYS A 143 20.08 14.94 11.42
C LYS A 143 18.64 14.47 11.31
N ASN A 144 17.90 14.93 10.29
CA ASN A 144 16.52 14.52 10.06
C ASN A 144 16.40 13.16 9.34
N ASN A 145 17.51 12.62 8.85
CA ASN A 145 17.56 11.43 8.02
C ASN A 145 18.62 10.46 8.57
N PHE A 146 18.58 9.21 8.10
CA PHE A 146 19.60 8.21 8.40
C PHE A 146 20.46 7.91 7.17
N THR A 147 21.56 7.19 7.39
CA THR A 147 22.45 6.70 6.33
C THR A 147 22.85 5.25 6.60
N VAL A 148 23.51 4.59 5.64
CA VAL A 148 24.15 3.29 5.89
C VAL A 148 25.53 3.48 6.54
N ALA A 149 26.10 2.44 7.15
CA ALA A 149 27.34 2.57 7.91
C ALA A 149 28.55 3.00 7.08
N SER A 150 28.61 2.60 5.80
CA SER A 150 29.68 2.98 4.87
C SER A 150 29.60 4.42 4.35
N THR A 151 28.55 5.18 4.71
CA THR A 151 28.42 6.56 4.26
C THR A 151 29.56 7.43 4.77
N LYS A 152 30.13 8.22 3.86
CA LYS A 152 31.11 9.23 4.24
C LYS A 152 30.48 10.23 5.22
N ASP A 153 31.13 10.45 6.35
CA ASP A 153 30.69 11.32 7.43
C ASP A 153 29.29 10.96 7.97
N ALA A 154 28.98 9.66 8.08
CA ALA A 154 27.70 9.14 8.54
C ALA A 154 27.25 9.71 9.90
N GLU A 155 28.19 10.07 10.78
CA GLU A 155 27.95 10.67 12.10
C GLU A 155 27.28 12.05 12.06
N LYS A 156 27.21 12.69 10.89
CA LYS A 156 26.48 13.97 10.71
C LYS A 156 24.96 13.78 10.63
N TYR A 157 24.51 12.57 10.36
CA TYR A 157 23.10 12.22 10.19
C TYR A 157 22.45 11.83 11.52
N GLY A 158 21.13 11.69 11.53
CA GLY A 158 20.35 11.45 12.74
C GLY A 158 20.52 10.04 13.28
N ALA A 159 20.76 9.09 12.38
CA ALA A 159 21.00 7.70 12.69
C ALA A 159 21.89 7.04 11.62
N ILE A 160 22.54 5.95 12.00
CA ILE A 160 23.21 5.01 11.10
C ILE A 160 22.38 3.73 11.11
N GLY A 161 21.74 3.44 9.99
CA GLY A 161 20.73 2.40 9.89
C GLY A 161 19.42 2.78 10.57
N GLY A 162 18.60 1.78 10.84
CA GLY A 162 17.31 1.95 11.50
C GLY A 162 16.37 0.78 11.25
N HIS A 163 15.35 0.69 12.10
CA HIS A 163 14.42 -0.44 12.09
C HIS A 163 12.99 0.06 12.09
N MET A 164 12.22 -0.33 11.06
CA MET A 164 10.78 -0.08 10.98
C MET A 164 10.04 -1.39 10.79
N SER A 165 9.06 -1.66 11.65
CA SER A 165 8.21 -2.85 11.56
C SER A 165 6.73 -2.47 11.57
N ALA A 166 5.91 -3.24 10.85
CA ALA A 166 4.47 -3.04 10.80
C ALA A 166 3.70 -4.34 10.76
N THR A 167 2.54 -4.38 11.41
CA THR A 167 1.50 -5.40 11.24
C THR A 167 0.27 -4.70 10.70
N LEU A 168 -0.24 -5.13 9.54
CA LEU A 168 -1.27 -4.42 8.81
C LEU A 168 -2.16 -5.36 7.99
N ALA A 169 -3.25 -4.82 7.48
CA ALA A 169 -4.04 -5.40 6.41
C ALA A 169 -4.21 -4.37 5.28
N VAL A 170 -4.27 -4.84 4.03
CA VAL A 170 -4.73 -4.00 2.92
C VAL A 170 -6.22 -4.23 2.76
N ASP A 171 -7.01 -3.20 3.02
CA ASP A 171 -8.47 -3.31 3.03
C ASP A 171 -9.05 -3.22 1.61
N TRP A 172 -8.42 -2.38 0.78
CA TRP A 172 -8.90 -2.12 -0.57
C TRP A 172 -7.77 -1.62 -1.49
N VAL A 173 -7.86 -1.99 -2.77
CA VAL A 173 -7.12 -1.36 -3.87
C VAL A 173 -8.09 -1.10 -5.02
N SER A 174 -7.81 -0.07 -5.82
CA SER A 174 -8.69 0.29 -6.92
C SER A 174 -8.81 -0.85 -7.92
N THR A 175 -10.01 -1.01 -8.49
CA THR A 175 -10.34 -2.06 -9.45
C THR A 175 -10.34 -1.57 -10.91
N SER A 176 -10.04 -0.29 -11.13
CA SER A 176 -9.88 0.32 -12.44
C SER A 176 -8.39 0.45 -12.81
N GLY A 177 -8.08 0.52 -14.10
CA GLY A 177 -6.70 0.74 -14.55
C GLY A 177 -6.25 -0.17 -15.68
N ASN A 178 -5.06 0.15 -16.20
CA ASN A 178 -4.43 -0.60 -17.27
C ASN A 178 -3.62 -1.77 -16.70
N TYR A 179 -4.06 -3.01 -16.95
CA TYR A 179 -3.37 -4.23 -16.51
C TYR A 179 -1.89 -4.32 -16.90
N LYS A 180 -1.46 -3.63 -17.98
CA LYS A 180 -0.05 -3.58 -18.42
C LYS A 180 0.84 -2.73 -17.51
N LYS A 181 0.26 -1.94 -16.60
CA LYS A 181 0.95 -1.00 -15.73
C LYS A 181 1.00 -1.57 -14.32
N GLY A 182 2.22 -1.71 -13.77
CA GLY A 182 2.43 -2.24 -12.43
C GLY A 182 1.77 -1.42 -11.32
N GLY A 183 1.54 -0.12 -11.55
CA GLY A 183 0.84 0.74 -10.60
C GLY A 183 -0.69 0.58 -10.58
N ALA A 184 -1.30 -0.02 -11.61
CA ALA A 184 -2.73 -0.30 -11.59
C ALA A 184 -3.02 -1.40 -10.56
N PHE A 185 -4.09 -1.20 -9.77
CA PHE A 185 -4.55 -2.12 -8.71
C PHE A 185 -3.53 -2.34 -7.58
N ALA A 186 -2.63 -1.38 -7.36
CA ALA A 186 -1.53 -1.50 -6.42
C ALA A 186 -1.44 -0.33 -5.45
N THR A 187 -0.97 -0.61 -4.24
CA THR A 187 -0.56 0.40 -3.26
C THR A 187 0.79 0.03 -2.65
N VAL A 188 1.57 1.05 -2.33
CA VAL A 188 2.82 0.92 -1.57
C VAL A 188 2.52 1.15 -0.10
N ILE A 189 2.93 0.20 0.74
CA ILE A 189 2.59 0.13 2.18
C ILE A 189 3.75 0.45 3.12
N GLY A 190 4.97 0.49 2.59
CA GLY A 190 6.18 0.79 3.34
C GLY A 190 7.34 1.09 2.39
N GLN A 191 8.22 2.02 2.77
CA GLN A 191 9.33 2.46 1.93
C GLN A 191 10.57 2.83 2.74
N ILE A 192 11.72 2.72 2.09
CA ILE A 192 12.87 3.58 2.34
C ILE A 192 13.01 4.47 1.12
N HIS A 193 13.08 5.78 1.34
CA HIS A 193 13.30 6.76 0.28
C HIS A 193 14.65 7.44 0.50
N GLY A 194 15.49 7.47 -0.54
CA GLY A 194 16.78 8.18 -0.54
C GLY A 194 16.61 9.67 -0.89
N SER A 195 17.68 10.34 -1.29
CA SER A 195 17.58 11.74 -1.73
C SER A 195 16.77 11.91 -3.03
N LYS A 196 16.81 10.91 -3.92
CA LYS A 196 16.14 10.95 -5.23
C LYS A 196 15.34 9.70 -5.57
N ASN A 197 15.88 8.52 -5.23
CA ASN A 197 15.37 7.21 -5.64
C ASN A 197 14.97 6.40 -4.40
N GLU A 198 14.24 5.30 -4.58
CA GLU A 198 13.75 4.48 -3.46
C GLU A 198 14.46 3.11 -3.35
N PRO A 199 15.38 2.93 -2.36
CA PRO A 199 15.97 1.64 -2.05
C PRO A 199 14.96 0.53 -1.74
N LEU A 200 13.77 0.90 -1.28
CA LEU A 200 12.70 -0.04 -0.96
C LEU A 200 11.32 0.58 -1.20
N LYS A 201 10.49 -0.14 -1.95
CA LYS A 201 9.04 0.04 -1.97
C LYS A 201 8.38 -1.33 -1.75
N ILE A 202 7.67 -1.51 -0.64
CA ILE A 202 6.86 -2.70 -0.38
C ILE A 202 5.49 -2.48 -1.01
N VAL A 203 5.11 -3.35 -1.94
CA VAL A 203 3.91 -3.22 -2.76
C VAL A 203 2.94 -4.34 -2.44
N TYR A 204 1.66 -3.99 -2.28
CA TYR A 204 0.55 -4.93 -2.41
C TYR A 204 -0.17 -4.64 -3.72
N ARG A 205 -0.45 -5.68 -4.52
CA ARG A 205 -1.21 -5.56 -5.77
C ARG A 205 -2.16 -6.72 -5.93
N LYS A 206 -3.42 -6.44 -6.24
CA LYS A 206 -4.45 -7.46 -6.46
C LYS A 206 -5.22 -7.13 -7.72
N LEU A 207 -5.29 -8.06 -8.68
CA LEU A 207 -6.11 -7.85 -9.87
C LEU A 207 -7.61 -7.89 -9.51
N PRO A 208 -8.47 -7.16 -10.23
CA PRO A 208 -9.90 -7.10 -9.93
C PRO A 208 -10.58 -8.46 -9.88
N GLU A 209 -10.18 -9.39 -10.75
CA GLU A 209 -10.75 -10.73 -10.90
C GLU A 209 -10.21 -11.77 -9.91
N HIS A 210 -9.13 -11.46 -9.18
CA HIS A 210 -8.52 -12.39 -8.22
C HIS A 210 -9.16 -12.23 -6.84
N GLU A 211 -9.13 -13.27 -6.02
CA GLU A 211 -9.40 -13.24 -4.58
C GLU A 211 -8.11 -12.88 -3.81
N TYR A 212 -6.98 -13.47 -4.19
CA TYR A 212 -5.67 -13.20 -3.58
C TYR A 212 -4.89 -12.07 -4.29
N GLY A 213 -4.30 -11.18 -3.49
CA GLY A 213 -3.30 -10.22 -3.93
C GLY A 213 -1.88 -10.73 -3.73
N SER A 214 -0.92 -10.09 -4.40
CA SER A 214 0.51 -10.36 -4.24
C SER A 214 1.18 -9.28 -3.41
N VAL A 215 2.11 -9.69 -2.54
CA VAL A 215 3.07 -8.82 -1.86
C VAL A 215 4.43 -9.05 -2.47
N TYR A 216 5.08 -7.98 -2.88
CA TYR A 216 6.44 -7.97 -3.42
C TYR A 216 7.11 -6.67 -3.01
N TRP A 217 8.43 -6.59 -3.18
CA TRP A 217 9.16 -5.34 -2.97
C TRP A 217 9.98 -4.97 -4.20
N ASN A 218 10.12 -3.66 -4.41
CA ASN A 218 10.95 -3.08 -5.46
C ASN A 218 12.17 -2.41 -4.84
N TYR A 219 13.32 -2.65 -5.44
CA TYR A 219 14.53 -1.84 -5.28
C TYR A 219 14.70 -0.98 -6.52
N GLU A 220 14.65 0.35 -6.40
CA GLU A 220 15.00 1.23 -7.52
C GLU A 220 16.53 1.30 -7.64
N THR A 221 17.07 1.01 -8.82
CA THR A 221 18.51 1.14 -9.07
C THR A 221 18.97 2.59 -8.88
N ASN A 222 20.09 2.84 -8.20
CA ASN A 222 20.54 4.21 -7.95
C ASN A 222 21.42 4.78 -9.08
N ALA A 223 20.87 4.89 -10.29
CA ALA A 223 21.56 5.52 -11.42
C ALA A 223 21.71 7.03 -11.19
N LYS A 224 22.89 7.61 -11.52
CA LYS A 224 23.24 9.01 -11.25
C LYS A 224 23.68 9.76 -12.51
N GLY A 225 23.71 11.09 -12.43
CA GLY A 225 24.17 11.96 -13.52
C GLY A 225 23.39 11.71 -14.82
N ASP A 226 24.12 11.61 -15.94
CA ASP A 226 23.54 11.38 -17.27
C ASP A 226 22.86 10.00 -17.43
N GLU A 227 23.19 9.06 -16.54
CA GLU A 227 22.60 7.71 -16.52
C GLU A 227 21.29 7.65 -15.74
N TYR A 228 20.87 8.73 -15.07
CA TYR A 228 19.65 8.76 -14.23
C TYR A 228 18.38 8.31 -14.97
N LYS A 229 18.33 8.49 -16.29
CA LYS A 229 17.23 8.03 -17.15
C LYS A 229 17.12 6.51 -17.29
N PHE A 230 18.16 5.76 -16.93
CA PHE A 230 18.19 4.30 -16.99
C PHE A 230 17.79 3.62 -15.68
N ARG A 231 17.51 4.40 -14.62
CA ARG A 231 17.01 3.85 -13.37
C ARG A 231 15.70 3.08 -13.60
N HIS A 232 15.51 2.00 -12.87
CA HIS A 232 14.29 1.22 -12.90
C HIS A 232 14.14 0.42 -11.61
N ASP A 233 12.94 -0.10 -11.38
CA ASP A 233 12.66 -0.99 -10.26
C ASP A 233 13.06 -2.44 -10.61
N ILE A 234 13.76 -3.08 -9.68
CA ILE A 234 13.96 -4.53 -9.64
C ILE A 234 12.97 -5.10 -8.62
N SER A 235 11.97 -5.83 -9.11
CA SER A 235 10.96 -6.49 -8.26
C SER A 235 11.43 -7.84 -7.73
N THR A 236 11.05 -8.16 -6.50
CA THR A 236 11.26 -9.46 -5.85
C THR A 236 9.98 -9.91 -5.16
N ASP A 237 9.51 -11.11 -5.50
CA ASP A 237 8.28 -11.68 -4.96
C ASP A 237 8.43 -12.06 -3.49
N VAL A 238 7.39 -11.76 -2.70
CA VAL A 238 7.24 -12.26 -1.34
C VAL A 238 6.14 -13.31 -1.33
N PHE A 239 4.87 -12.93 -1.36
CA PHE A 239 3.73 -13.85 -1.42
C PHE A 239 2.96 -13.61 -2.72
N GLY A 240 2.68 -14.64 -3.50
CA GLY A 240 2.15 -14.47 -4.85
C GLY A 240 3.23 -14.08 -5.86
N GLN A 241 2.84 -13.30 -6.87
CA GLN A 241 3.69 -12.98 -8.01
C GLN A 241 3.52 -11.53 -8.47
N ASN A 242 4.64 -10.82 -8.68
CA ASN A 242 4.65 -9.52 -9.32
C ASN A 242 4.37 -9.65 -10.82
N GLY A 243 4.12 -8.53 -11.51
CA GLY A 243 4.04 -8.56 -12.97
C GLY A 243 2.79 -9.23 -13.56
N LEU A 244 1.81 -9.62 -12.73
CA LEU A 244 0.53 -10.15 -13.21
C LEU A 244 -0.18 -9.19 -14.19
N ARG A 245 -0.88 -9.78 -15.16
CA ARG A 245 -1.63 -9.13 -16.24
C ARG A 245 -3.04 -9.71 -16.33
N GLN A 246 -3.91 -9.09 -17.13
CA GLN A 246 -5.25 -9.60 -17.38
C GLN A 246 -5.21 -11.07 -17.82
N GLY A 247 -6.00 -11.92 -17.16
CA GLY A 247 -6.05 -13.35 -17.45
C GLY A 247 -4.87 -14.18 -16.91
N SER A 248 -3.99 -13.58 -16.10
CA SER A 248 -2.99 -14.36 -15.37
C SER A 248 -3.67 -15.27 -14.36
N ALA A 249 -3.06 -16.42 -14.09
CA ALA A 249 -3.50 -17.31 -13.02
C ALA A 249 -3.49 -16.57 -11.68
N GLU A 250 -4.43 -16.93 -10.82
CA GLU A 250 -4.55 -16.36 -9.50
C GLU A 250 -3.38 -16.78 -8.59
N PRO A 251 -2.74 -15.83 -7.86
CA PRO A 251 -1.64 -16.14 -6.95
C PRO A 251 -2.18 -16.71 -5.63
N VAL A 252 -2.54 -18.00 -5.62
CA VAL A 252 -3.18 -18.67 -4.46
C VAL A 252 -2.33 -18.71 -3.18
N ASP A 253 -1.02 -18.50 -3.29
CA ASP A 253 -0.09 -18.34 -2.17
C ASP A 253 -0.02 -16.88 -1.66
N GLY A 254 -0.74 -15.96 -2.30
CA GLY A 254 -0.85 -14.54 -1.97
C GLY A 254 -1.65 -14.23 -0.70
N ILE A 255 -2.00 -12.96 -0.51
CA ILE A 255 -2.69 -12.41 0.66
C ILE A 255 -4.02 -11.80 0.22
N LYS A 256 -5.14 -12.12 0.86
CA LYS A 256 -6.44 -11.51 0.51
C LYS A 256 -6.54 -10.09 1.08
N LEU A 257 -7.50 -9.32 0.57
CA LEU A 257 -7.87 -8.06 1.24
C LEU A 257 -8.38 -8.37 2.65
N GLY A 258 -7.95 -7.60 3.65
CA GLY A 258 -8.29 -7.79 5.06
C GLY A 258 -7.48 -8.84 5.82
N ASP A 259 -6.75 -9.72 5.14
CA ASP A 259 -5.84 -10.66 5.80
C ASP A 259 -4.68 -9.89 6.45
N ILE A 260 -4.36 -10.26 7.68
CA ILE A 260 -3.28 -9.64 8.45
C ILE A 260 -1.94 -10.27 8.08
N PHE A 261 -0.97 -9.42 7.80
CA PHE A 261 0.43 -9.80 7.60
C PHE A 261 1.34 -8.73 8.22
N SER A 262 2.64 -9.03 8.29
CA SER A 262 3.63 -8.08 8.78
C SER A 262 4.84 -7.98 7.88
N TYR A 263 5.51 -6.82 7.94
CA TYR A 263 6.86 -6.64 7.43
C TYR A 263 7.77 -6.08 8.52
N ASP A 264 9.04 -6.39 8.40
CA ASP A 264 10.13 -5.89 9.23
C ASP A 264 11.26 -5.43 8.29
N VAL A 265 11.66 -4.16 8.42
CA VAL A 265 12.72 -3.55 7.62
C VAL A 265 13.81 -3.07 8.57
N ASN A 266 14.92 -3.80 8.63
CA ASN A 266 16.03 -3.51 9.53
C ASN A 266 17.31 -3.24 8.73
N VAL A 267 17.74 -1.97 8.70
CA VAL A 267 19.01 -1.57 8.09
C VAL A 267 20.10 -1.60 9.16
N LYS A 268 21.00 -2.58 9.07
CA LYS A 268 22.13 -2.76 9.98
C LYS A 268 23.44 -2.79 9.21
N GLY A 269 24.35 -1.89 9.56
CA GLY A 269 25.56 -1.69 8.76
C GLY A 269 25.20 -1.14 7.37
N ASP A 270 25.58 -1.88 6.33
CA ASP A 270 25.20 -1.59 4.93
C ASP A 270 24.06 -2.46 4.40
N ILE A 271 23.56 -3.39 5.23
CA ILE A 271 22.60 -4.40 4.80
C ILE A 271 21.20 -3.99 5.24
N MET A 272 20.27 -3.98 4.30
CA MET A 272 18.84 -3.97 4.56
C MET A 272 18.36 -5.42 4.66
N HIS A 273 17.96 -5.80 5.87
CA HIS A 273 17.29 -7.06 6.17
C HIS A 273 15.78 -6.85 6.09
N LEU A 274 15.11 -7.66 5.29
CA LEU A 274 13.66 -7.65 5.14
C LEU A 274 13.10 -8.97 5.66
N THR A 275 12.11 -8.92 6.53
CA THR A 275 11.33 -10.09 6.94
C THR A 275 9.86 -9.82 6.65
N PHE A 276 9.17 -10.78 6.04
CA PHE A 276 7.74 -10.73 5.81
C PHE A 276 7.08 -11.94 6.43
N THR A 277 5.96 -11.72 7.14
CA THR A 277 5.23 -12.80 7.82
C THR A 277 3.77 -12.78 7.41
N LYS A 278 3.30 -13.86 6.81
CA LYS A 278 1.88 -14.12 6.54
C LYS A 278 1.28 -14.84 7.74
N ASN A 279 0.06 -14.47 8.14
CA ASN A 279 -0.65 -15.02 9.31
C ASN A 279 0.17 -14.96 10.62
N PRO A 280 0.66 -13.77 11.03
CA PRO A 280 1.53 -13.65 12.20
C PRO A 280 0.83 -14.16 13.48
N GLY A 281 1.53 -15.00 14.23
CA GLY A 281 1.03 -15.60 15.48
C GLY A 281 0.02 -16.73 15.29
N GLN A 282 -0.26 -17.16 14.06
CA GLN A 282 -1.18 -18.26 13.77
C GLN A 282 -0.44 -19.58 13.49
N PRO A 283 -1.09 -20.76 13.63
CA PRO A 283 -0.45 -22.06 13.34
C PRO A 283 0.06 -22.21 11.91
N ASN A 284 -0.55 -21.52 10.94
CA ASN A 284 -0.17 -21.52 9.52
C ASN A 284 0.68 -20.29 9.14
N GLN A 285 1.48 -19.78 10.08
CA GLN A 285 2.42 -18.69 9.83
C GLN A 285 3.46 -19.07 8.76
N GLU A 286 3.71 -18.17 7.81
CA GLU A 286 4.75 -18.32 6.79
C GLU A 286 5.68 -17.10 6.85
N VAL A 287 7.00 -17.33 6.82
CA VAL A 287 8.04 -16.27 6.92
C VAL A 287 8.93 -16.31 5.68
N LYS A 288 9.21 -15.13 5.11
CA LYS A 288 10.18 -14.94 4.01
C LYS A 288 11.16 -13.83 4.34
N GLU A 289 12.44 -14.08 4.09
CA GLU A 289 13.55 -13.20 4.44
C GLU A 289 14.37 -12.83 3.20
N PHE A 290 14.89 -11.60 3.18
CA PHE A 290 15.73 -11.10 2.10
C PHE A 290 16.80 -10.15 2.64
N ASP A 291 17.99 -10.22 2.04
CA ASP A 291 19.09 -9.31 2.35
C ASP A 291 19.53 -8.55 1.10
N VAL A 292 19.70 -7.23 1.24
CA VAL A 292 20.24 -6.36 0.20
C VAL A 292 21.34 -5.49 0.78
N ASN A 293 22.55 -5.59 0.23
CA ASN A 293 23.60 -4.62 0.53
C ASN A 293 23.28 -3.30 -0.20
N LEU A 294 22.81 -2.30 0.54
CA LEU A 294 22.41 -1.02 -0.01
C LEU A 294 23.61 -0.21 -0.51
N ALA A 295 24.80 -0.39 0.09
CA ALA A 295 25.99 0.38 -0.28
C ALA A 295 26.58 -0.05 -1.63
N LYS A 296 26.57 -1.35 -1.92
CA LYS A 296 27.36 -1.95 -3.02
C LYS A 296 26.87 -1.58 -4.42
N GLY A 297 25.56 -1.40 -4.60
CA GLY A 297 24.96 -1.31 -5.92
C GLY A 297 25.11 -2.60 -6.73
N HIS A 298 24.98 -2.48 -8.05
CA HIS A 298 25.00 -3.58 -9.01
C HIS A 298 24.08 -4.76 -8.66
N LEU A 299 22.92 -4.47 -8.08
CA LEU A 299 21.98 -5.51 -7.67
C LEU A 299 21.59 -6.37 -8.90
N LYS A 300 21.71 -7.69 -8.76
CA LYS A 300 21.50 -8.67 -9.85
C LYS A 300 22.32 -8.36 -11.13
N GLY A 301 23.48 -7.72 -10.98
CA GLY A 301 24.37 -7.39 -12.10
C GLY A 301 23.96 -6.15 -12.89
N ASP A 302 23.02 -5.34 -12.39
CA ASP A 302 22.63 -4.11 -13.06
C ASP A 302 23.81 -3.12 -13.14
N LYS A 303 24.14 -2.65 -14.33
CA LYS A 303 25.32 -1.81 -14.53
C LYS A 303 25.10 -0.34 -14.14
N TYR A 304 23.86 0.12 -14.07
CA TYR A 304 23.52 1.51 -13.76
C TYR A 304 23.28 1.73 -12.27
N ASP A 305 23.01 0.67 -11.52
CA ASP A 305 22.89 0.73 -10.08
C ASP A 305 24.23 1.04 -9.39
N GLN A 306 24.39 2.27 -8.92
CA GLN A 306 25.58 2.72 -8.20
C GLN A 306 25.46 2.55 -6.67
N GLY A 307 24.39 1.95 -6.18
CA GLY A 307 24.14 1.79 -4.76
C GLY A 307 23.89 3.10 -4.01
N TYR A 308 23.57 2.97 -2.73
CA TYR A 308 23.13 4.04 -1.84
C TYR A 308 24.16 4.37 -0.75
N ALA A 309 25.42 3.95 -0.92
CA ALA A 309 26.48 4.14 0.09
C ALA A 309 26.63 5.59 0.57
N ASN A 310 26.36 6.59 -0.27
CA ASN A 310 26.50 8.01 0.09
C ASN A 310 25.17 8.78 -0.07
N ASP A 311 24.05 8.09 0.13
CA ASP A 311 22.72 8.69 0.10
C ASP A 311 22.14 8.80 1.51
N TRP A 312 21.33 9.83 1.74
CA TRP A 312 20.57 9.98 2.97
C TRP A 312 19.15 9.48 2.76
N MET A 313 18.60 8.85 3.78
CA MET A 313 17.40 8.04 3.68
C MET A 313 16.44 8.31 4.83
N TYR A 314 15.17 8.00 4.60
CA TYR A 314 14.13 8.04 5.63
C TYR A 314 13.07 7.00 5.34
N PHE A 315 12.47 6.48 6.41
CA PHE A 315 11.37 5.54 6.32
C PHE A 315 10.05 6.24 6.00
N LYS A 316 9.15 5.50 5.35
CA LYS A 316 7.75 5.89 5.12
C LYS A 316 6.83 4.68 5.30
N ALA A 317 5.64 4.91 5.82
CA ALA A 317 4.62 3.88 6.02
C ALA A 317 3.22 4.47 5.88
N GLY A 318 2.27 3.68 5.39
CA GLY A 318 0.88 4.11 5.20
C GLY A 318 0.35 3.61 3.86
N ASN A 319 -0.27 4.49 3.09
CA ASN A 319 -0.87 4.18 1.81
C ASN A 319 -0.43 5.17 0.74
N TYR A 320 0.51 4.72 -0.10
CA TYR A 320 0.92 5.43 -1.30
C TYR A 320 0.28 4.74 -2.53
N ASN A 321 -0.88 5.26 -2.94
CA ASN A 321 -1.69 4.66 -4.01
C ASN A 321 -0.99 4.77 -5.37
N GLN A 322 -0.67 3.64 -5.99
CA GLN A 322 0.01 3.61 -7.29
C GLN A 322 -0.95 3.74 -8.47
N CYS A 323 -2.26 3.59 -8.22
CA CYS A 323 -3.30 3.62 -9.24
C CYS A 323 -3.71 5.06 -9.56
N ASN A 324 -2.90 5.75 -10.36
CA ASN A 324 -3.19 7.12 -10.82
C ASN A 324 -3.93 7.17 -12.16
N THR A 325 -4.63 8.29 -12.42
CA THR A 325 -5.35 8.52 -13.68
C THR A 325 -4.47 8.79 -14.89
N GLY A 326 -3.14 8.91 -14.71
CA GLY A 326 -2.18 9.15 -15.78
C GLY A 326 -1.55 7.83 -16.23
N SER A 327 -0.35 7.58 -15.73
CA SER A 327 0.49 6.44 -16.11
C SER A 327 -0.16 5.06 -15.87
N ALA A 328 -0.98 4.90 -14.82
CA ALA A 328 -1.66 3.64 -14.51
C ALA A 328 -3.02 3.52 -15.21
N GLY A 329 -3.60 4.64 -15.69
CA GLY A 329 -4.88 4.67 -16.41
C GLY A 329 -6.09 4.34 -15.55
N CYS A 330 -6.01 4.53 -14.23
CA CYS A 330 -7.13 4.28 -13.33
C CYS A 330 -8.20 5.37 -13.48
N SER A 331 -9.46 5.07 -13.19
CA SER A 331 -10.52 6.07 -13.17
C SER A 331 -10.47 6.91 -11.89
N ASN A 332 -11.25 7.99 -11.87
CA ASN A 332 -11.46 8.82 -10.69
C ASN A 332 -12.94 9.21 -10.58
N ASN A 333 -13.78 8.19 -10.48
CA ASN A 333 -15.23 8.30 -10.41
C ASN A 333 -15.75 8.50 -8.98
N GLY A 334 -14.85 8.53 -7.99
CA GLY A 334 -15.18 8.72 -6.57
C GLY A 334 -14.90 7.49 -5.72
N LEU A 335 -15.01 7.67 -4.40
CA LEU A 335 -14.76 6.59 -3.44
C LEU A 335 -15.85 5.52 -3.51
N GLU A 336 -17.12 5.88 -3.78
CA GLU A 336 -18.22 4.90 -3.91
C GLU A 336 -18.05 3.98 -5.13
N ALA A 337 -17.27 4.42 -6.13
CA ALA A 337 -16.92 3.63 -7.30
C ALA A 337 -15.70 2.71 -7.09
N GLY A 338 -15.08 2.74 -5.90
CA GLY A 338 -13.89 1.94 -5.59
C GLY A 338 -12.57 2.53 -6.11
N ASP A 339 -12.53 3.79 -6.54
CA ASP A 339 -11.33 4.44 -7.10
C ASP A 339 -10.38 4.99 -6.02
N TYR A 340 -9.89 4.08 -5.16
CA TYR A 340 -8.97 4.39 -4.08
C TYR A 340 -8.20 3.15 -3.62
N ALA A 341 -7.26 3.34 -2.70
CA ALA A 341 -6.69 2.28 -1.88
C ALA A 341 -6.90 2.59 -0.39
N GLN A 342 -6.93 1.57 0.46
CA GLN A 342 -7.04 1.70 1.91
C GLN A 342 -6.21 0.62 2.62
N VAL A 343 -5.51 1.02 3.67
CA VAL A 343 -4.60 0.16 4.44
C VAL A 343 -4.80 0.44 5.93
N SER A 344 -4.91 -0.61 6.74
CA SER A 344 -5.13 -0.54 8.19
C SER A 344 -3.92 -1.11 8.94
N PHE A 345 -3.29 -0.30 9.79
CA PHE A 345 -2.15 -0.69 10.61
C PHE A 345 -2.60 -1.02 12.03
N TYR A 346 -2.18 -2.19 12.51
CA TYR A 346 -2.40 -2.66 13.89
C TYR A 346 -1.16 -2.52 14.76
N LYS A 347 0.03 -2.53 14.14
CA LYS A 347 1.31 -2.17 14.79
C LYS A 347 2.13 -1.35 13.80
N LEU A 348 2.83 -0.34 14.32
CA LEU A 348 3.87 0.39 13.61
C LEU A 348 4.91 0.84 14.63
N ASN A 349 6.16 0.43 14.43
CA ASN A 349 7.28 0.83 15.28
C ASN A 349 8.41 1.40 14.42
N LEU A 350 9.07 2.43 14.93
CA LEU A 350 10.30 2.98 14.36
C LEU A 350 11.36 3.13 15.46
N ASP A 351 12.46 2.39 15.33
CA ASP A 351 13.63 2.47 16.21
C ASP A 351 14.82 3.07 15.45
N GLN A 352 15.14 4.33 15.78
CA GLN A 352 16.19 5.18 15.17
C GLN A 352 16.68 6.27 16.11
#